data_AF-A0A5P2GAX1-F1
#
_entry.id   AF-A0A5P2GAX1-F1
#
_cell.length_a   1.000
_cell.length_b   1.000
_cell.length_c   1.000
_cell.angle_alpha   90.00
_cell.angle_beta   90.00
_cell.angle_gamma   90.00
#
_symmetry.space_group_name_H-M   'P 1'
#
loop_
_entity.id
_entity.type
_entity.pdbx_description
1 polymer ?
#
loop_
_entity_poly.entity_id
_entity_poly.type
_entity_poly.pdbx_seq_one_letter_code
_entity_poly.pdbx_strand_id
1 'polypeptide(L)'
;MILTFSFRNWAYNNLHSFFEMDFIERHIIQRGIENLFPESTINRAVEFKKEFVDFKTIKGTERGIPYEKTESIINKHEKRNFCNWLLENGTTEDFEHFQIIFDIIES
;
A
#
# COMPACT_ATOMS: atom_id res chain seq x y z
N MET A 1 -23.49 12.31 20.51
CA MET A 1 -22.45 13.33 20.30
C MET A 1 -22.48 13.72 18.82
N ILE A 2 -22.98 14.92 18.49
CA ILE A 2 -23.08 15.39 17.10
C ILE A 2 -21.74 16.05 16.76
N LEU A 3 -20.99 15.47 15.83
CA LEU A 3 -19.75 16.07 15.33
C LEU A 3 -20.08 17.39 14.62
N THR A 4 -19.34 18.44 14.94
CA THR A 4 -19.54 19.77 14.36
C THR A 4 -19.26 19.73 12.86
N PHE A 5 -19.92 20.63 12.12
CA PHE A 5 -19.73 20.77 10.66
C PHE A 5 -18.24 20.94 10.29
N SER A 6 -17.48 21.70 11.08
CA SER A 6 -16.04 21.88 10.90
C SER A 6 -15.24 20.59 11.04
N PHE A 7 -15.60 19.71 11.99
CA PHE A 7 -14.93 18.42 12.14
C PHE A 7 -15.25 17.47 10.99
N ARG A 8 -16.50 17.48 10.49
CA ARG A 8 -16.87 16.70 9.30
C ARG A 8 -16.12 17.16 8.05
N ASN A 9 -15.98 18.46 7.86
CA ASN A 9 -15.28 19.01 6.70
C ASN A 9 -13.77 18.77 6.77
N TRP A 10 -13.17 18.91 7.96
CA TRP A 10 -11.77 18.54 8.20
C TRP A 10 -11.52 17.04 7.95
N ALA A 11 -12.38 16.17 8.48
CA ALA A 11 -12.27 14.73 8.26
C ALA A 11 -12.45 14.37 6.78
N TYR A 12 -13.43 14.98 6.08
CA TYR A 12 -13.66 14.75 4.66
C TYR A 12 -12.45 15.17 3.80
N ASN A 13 -11.89 16.34 4.04
CA ASN A 13 -10.74 16.83 3.28
C ASN A 13 -9.46 16.01 3.55
N ASN A 14 -9.23 15.58 4.80
CA ASN A 14 -8.10 14.71 5.12
C ASN A 14 -8.29 13.27 4.62
N LEU A 15 -9.52 12.75 4.66
CA LEU A 15 -9.82 11.46 4.04
C LEU A 15 -9.68 11.55 2.53
N HIS A 16 -10.13 12.64 1.89
CA HIS A 16 -10.00 12.84 0.45
C HIS A 16 -8.54 12.92 0.02
N SER A 17 -7.70 13.70 0.70
CA SER A 17 -6.26 13.74 0.40
C SER A 17 -5.57 12.40 0.64
N PHE A 18 -6.01 11.63 1.65
CA PHE A 18 -5.54 10.26 1.88
C PHE A 18 -6.03 9.26 0.82
N PHE A 19 -7.22 9.49 0.23
CA PHE A 19 -7.79 8.69 -0.85
C PHE A 19 -7.29 9.11 -2.24
N GLU A 20 -6.77 10.33 -2.39
CA GLU A 20 -6.04 10.85 -3.57
C GLU A 20 -4.55 10.47 -3.55
N MET A 21 -4.08 9.67 -2.59
CA MET A 21 -2.79 9.01 -2.76
C MET A 21 -2.82 8.25 -4.07
N ASP A 22 -1.96 8.65 -5.01
CA ASP A 22 -1.72 7.93 -6.27
C ASP A 22 -1.07 6.57 -5.93
N PHE A 23 -1.92 5.63 -5.54
CA PHE A 23 -1.57 4.22 -5.54
C PHE A 23 -1.17 3.86 -6.97
N ILE A 24 -0.04 3.18 -7.12
CA ILE A 24 0.40 2.68 -8.42
C ILE A 24 -0.68 1.73 -8.92
N GLU A 25 -1.47 2.20 -9.89
CA GLU A 25 -2.56 1.43 -10.46
C GLU A 25 -2.00 0.13 -11.07
N ARG A 26 -2.55 -1.02 -10.65
CA ARG A 26 -2.12 -2.37 -11.08
C ARG A 26 -0.78 -2.84 -10.52
N HIS A 27 -0.34 -2.33 -9.37
CA HIS A 27 0.83 -2.86 -8.66
C HIS A 27 0.57 -4.24 -8.01
N ILE A 28 1.64 -5.00 -7.76
CA ILE A 28 1.57 -6.31 -7.09
C ILE A 28 1.08 -6.20 -5.64
N ILE A 29 1.45 -5.14 -4.92
CA ILE A 29 0.92 -4.84 -3.58
C ILE A 29 -0.28 -3.90 -3.72
N GLN A 30 -1.49 -4.32 -3.35
CA GLN A 30 -2.71 -3.52 -3.60
C GLN A 30 -3.09 -2.59 -2.45
N ARG A 31 -2.41 -2.63 -1.29
CA ARG A 31 -2.80 -1.86 -0.10
C ARG A 31 -1.61 -1.40 0.73
N GLY A 32 -1.80 -0.27 1.40
CA GLY A 32 -0.84 0.31 2.33
C GLY A 32 0.24 1.12 1.62
N ILE A 33 1.06 1.83 2.40
CA ILE A 33 2.19 2.60 1.88
C ILE A 33 3.21 1.71 1.15
N GLU A 34 3.16 0.40 1.40
CA GLU A 34 4.02 -0.57 0.75
C GLU A 34 3.71 -0.75 -0.75
N ASN A 35 2.59 -0.21 -1.24
CA ASN A 35 2.31 -0.08 -2.67
C ASN A 35 3.30 0.86 -3.39
N LEU A 36 3.93 1.77 -2.66
CA LEU A 36 4.90 2.73 -3.22
C LEU A 36 6.30 2.11 -3.42
N PHE A 37 6.53 0.88 -2.95
CA PHE A 37 7.77 0.18 -3.30
C PHE A 37 7.67 -0.37 -4.73
N PRO A 38 8.71 -0.21 -5.57
CA PRO A 38 8.75 -0.84 -6.88
C PRO A 38 8.54 -2.35 -6.83
N GLU A 39 7.98 -2.92 -7.91
CA GLU A 39 7.73 -4.36 -8.00
C GLU A 39 9.04 -5.17 -7.85
N SER A 40 10.16 -4.63 -8.34
CA SER A 40 11.49 -5.23 -8.18
C SER A 40 11.90 -5.35 -6.71
N THR A 41 11.60 -4.36 -5.87
CA THR A 41 11.84 -4.37 -4.42
C THR A 41 11.03 -5.48 -3.76
N ILE A 42 9.74 -5.58 -4.10
CA ILE A 42 8.84 -6.61 -3.57
C ILE A 42 9.32 -8.00 -3.98
N ASN A 43 9.72 -8.19 -5.24
CA ASN A 43 10.21 -9.47 -5.74
C ASN A 43 11.47 -9.93 -5.00
N ARG A 44 12.45 -9.04 -4.80
CA ARG A 44 13.66 -9.32 -3.99
C ARG A 44 13.31 -9.70 -2.55
N ALA A 45 12.34 -9.00 -1.95
CA ALA A 45 11.90 -9.30 -0.59
C ALA A 45 11.24 -10.68 -0.48
N VAL A 46 10.41 -11.05 -1.46
CA VAL A 46 9.77 -12.38 -1.54
C VAL A 46 10.79 -13.49 -1.78
N GLU A 47 11.81 -13.23 -2.62
CA GLU A 47 12.94 -14.15 -2.85
C GLU A 47 13.73 -14.40 -1.55
N PHE A 48 13.97 -13.36 -0.76
CA PHE A 48 14.62 -13.48 0.54
C PHE A 48 13.74 -14.22 1.55
N LYS A 49 12.49 -13.81 1.72
CA LYS A 49 11.53 -14.43 2.65
C LYS A 49 10.10 -14.34 2.13
N LYS A 50 9.58 -15.47 1.63
CA LYS A 50 8.21 -15.57 1.10
C LYS A 50 7.12 -15.13 2.07
N GLU A 51 7.34 -15.30 3.38
CA GLU A 51 6.40 -14.90 4.44
C GLU A 51 6.16 -13.39 4.51
N PHE A 52 7.02 -12.56 3.92
CA PHE A 52 6.82 -11.11 3.86
C PHE A 52 5.54 -10.73 3.13
N VAL A 53 5.08 -11.55 2.17
CA VAL A 53 3.92 -11.23 1.32
C VAL A 53 2.89 -12.35 1.40
N ASP A 54 1.68 -12.00 1.78
CA ASP A 54 0.52 -12.89 1.69
C ASP A 54 -0.09 -12.79 0.30
N PHE A 55 -0.21 -13.93 -0.39
CA PHE A 55 -0.88 -14.04 -1.69
C PHE A 55 -2.28 -14.65 -1.48
N LYS A 56 -3.33 -13.93 -1.89
CA LYS A 56 -4.72 -14.35 -1.73
C LYS A 56 -5.44 -14.35 -3.06
N THR A 57 -6.00 -15.50 -3.44
CA THR A 57 -6.91 -15.58 -4.57
C THR A 57 -8.32 -15.22 -4.11
N ILE A 58 -8.88 -14.17 -4.70
CA ILE A 58 -10.25 -13.70 -4.44
C ILE A 58 -11.08 -14.01 -5.68
N LYS A 59 -12.17 -14.75 -5.48
CA LYS A 59 -13.15 -15.06 -6.51
C LYS A 59 -14.46 -14.37 -6.17
N GLY A 60 -15.18 -13.90 -7.17
CA GLY A 60 -16.45 -13.22 -6.97
C GLY A 60 -17.18 -12.96 -8.27
N THR A 61 -18.14 -12.04 -8.21
CA THR A 61 -18.92 -11.63 -9.36
C THR A 61 -19.06 -10.11 -9.33
N GLU A 62 -18.74 -9.44 -10.43
CA GLU A 62 -18.90 -8.00 -10.58
C GLU A 62 -19.86 -7.73 -11.74
N ARG A 63 -21.00 -7.08 -11.45
CA ARG A 63 -22.08 -6.82 -12.42
C ARG A 63 -22.54 -8.08 -13.17
N GLY A 64 -22.57 -9.22 -12.48
CA GLY A 64 -22.98 -10.52 -13.05
C GLY A 64 -21.88 -11.28 -13.79
N ILE A 65 -20.67 -10.72 -13.92
CA ILE A 65 -19.53 -11.38 -14.57
C ILE A 65 -18.63 -11.99 -13.48
N PRO A 66 -18.36 -13.31 -13.50
CA PRO A 66 -17.44 -13.92 -12.54
C PRO A 66 -16.03 -13.39 -12.74
N TYR A 67 -15.33 -13.15 -11.64
CA TYR A 67 -13.93 -12.75 -11.65
C TYR A 67 -13.11 -13.60 -10.69
N GLU A 68 -11.83 -13.73 -11.01
CA GLU A 68 -10.80 -14.27 -10.14
C GLU A 68 -9.61 -13.32 -10.22
N LYS A 69 -9.17 -12.81 -9.06
CA LYS A 69 -8.01 -11.93 -8.95
C LYS A 69 -7.10 -12.38 -7.81
N THR A 70 -5.81 -12.16 -7.98
CA THR A 70 -4.84 -12.32 -6.90
C THR A 70 -4.64 -10.96 -6.24
N GLU A 71 -4.78 -10.93 -4.92
CA GLU A 71 -4.41 -9.80 -4.07
C GLU A 71 -3.18 -10.21 -3.26
N SER A 72 -2.11 -9.44 -3.37
CA SER A 72 -0.90 -9.57 -2.56
C SER A 72 -0.77 -8.40 -1.60
N ILE A 73 -0.50 -8.70 -0.34
CA ILE A 73 -0.34 -7.70 0.72
C ILE A 73 0.89 -8.06 1.56
N ILE A 74 1.60 -7.05 2.08
CA ILE A 74 2.63 -7.33 3.09
C ILE A 74 1.95 -7.93 4.32
N ASN A 75 2.43 -9.10 4.75
CA ASN A 75 1.85 -9.83 5.86
C ASN A 75 1.94 -8.98 7.13
N LYS A 76 0.79 -8.78 7.81
CA LYS A 76 0.67 -7.90 8.98
C LYS A 76 1.64 -8.27 10.12
N HIS A 77 1.98 -9.54 10.26
CA HIS A 77 2.89 -10.03 11.30
C HIS A 77 4.36 -9.89 10.91
N GLU A 78 4.64 -9.76 9.61
CA GLU A 78 5.99 -9.61 9.08
C GLU A 78 6.34 -8.17 8.71
N LYS A 79 5.42 -7.21 8.80
CA LYS A 79 5.68 -5.79 8.47
C LYS A 79 6.97 -5.24 9.09
N ARG A 80 7.22 -5.53 10.38
CA ARG A 80 8.45 -5.08 11.05
C ARG A 80 9.69 -5.74 10.46
N ASN A 81 9.62 -7.03 10.14
CA ASN A 81 10.74 -7.78 9.57
C ASN A 81 11.03 -7.32 8.13
N PHE A 82 9.98 -7.07 7.34
CA PHE A 82 10.07 -6.48 6.02
C PHE A 82 10.72 -5.08 6.06
N CYS A 83 10.31 -4.21 6.98
CA CYS A 83 10.94 -2.91 7.17
C CYS A 83 12.42 -3.04 7.58
N ASN A 84 12.75 -3.92 8.53
CA ASN A 84 14.14 -4.15 8.92
C ASN A 84 14.98 -4.63 7.74
N TRP A 85 14.44 -5.54 6.93
CA TRP A 85 15.10 -6.03 5.73
C TRP A 85 15.33 -4.90 4.70
N LEU A 86 14.34 -4.01 4.51
CA LEU A 86 14.49 -2.82 3.65
C LEU A 86 15.58 -1.87 4.15
N LEU A 87 15.71 -1.68 5.47
CA LEU A 87 16.77 -0.84 6.04
C LEU A 87 18.17 -1.43 5.81
N GLU A 88 18.27 -2.75 5.71
CA GLU A 88 19.55 -3.45 5.52
C GLU A 88 19.90 -3.66 4.03
N ASN A 89 18.89 -3.80 3.16
CA ASN A 89 19.06 -4.27 1.77
C ASN A 89 18.45 -3.33 0.71
N GLY A 90 17.77 -2.27 1.15
CA GLY A 90 17.17 -1.28 0.27
C GLY A 90 18.19 -0.27 -0.25
N THR A 91 17.89 0.30 -1.40
CA THR A 91 18.63 1.42 -2.00
C THR A 91 17.73 2.64 -2.12
N THR A 92 18.29 3.81 -2.45
CA THR A 92 17.51 5.04 -2.62
C THR A 92 16.41 4.88 -3.68
N GLU A 93 16.70 4.13 -4.75
CA GLU A 93 15.78 3.85 -5.85
C GLU A 93 14.53 3.08 -5.39
N ASP A 94 14.64 2.25 -4.34
CA ASP A 94 13.48 1.52 -3.79
C ASP A 94 12.44 2.46 -3.15
N PHE A 95 12.80 3.72 -2.86
CA PHE A 95 11.94 4.70 -2.23
C PHE A 95 11.52 5.84 -3.17
N GLU A 96 11.75 5.72 -4.48
CA GLU A 96 11.53 6.82 -5.44
C GLU A 96 10.07 7.33 -5.47
N HIS A 97 9.09 6.46 -5.22
CA HIS A 97 7.67 6.84 -5.21
C HIS A 97 7.20 7.40 -3.86
N PHE A 98 8.05 7.47 -2.83
CA PHE A 98 7.67 8.02 -1.52
C PHE A 98 7.65 9.55 -1.48
N GLN A 99 8.10 10.24 -2.54
CA GLN A 99 8.04 11.70 -2.61
C GLN A 99 6.62 12.23 -2.35
N ILE A 100 5.60 11.53 -2.88
CA ILE A 100 4.19 11.88 -2.67
C ILE A 100 3.80 11.93 -1.20
N ILE A 101 4.41 11.10 -0.35
CA ILE A 101 4.13 11.10 1.10
C ILE A 101 4.69 12.36 1.75
N PHE A 102 5.89 12.79 1.35
CA PHE A 102 6.48 14.03 1.85
C PHE A 102 5.67 15.25 1.40
N ASP A 103 5.24 15.27 0.13
CA ASP A 103 4.40 16.34 -0.41
C ASP A 103 3.08 16.50 0.36
N ILE A 104 2.51 15.40 0.87
CA ILE A 104 1.30 15.40 1.71
C ILE A 104 1.58 15.85 3.15
N ILE A 105 2.72 15.47 3.74
CA ILE A 105 3.03 15.78 5.15
C ILE A 105 3.49 17.23 5.32
N GLU A 106 4.13 17.80 4.31
CA GLU A 106 4.70 19.16 4.35
C GLU A 106 3.74 20.25 3.86
N SER A 107 2.53 19.88 3.40
CA SER A 107 1.46 20.80 2.98
C SER A 107 0.64 21.35 4.15
#